data_AF-A0A942DLE1-F1
#
_entry.id   AF-A0A942DLE1-F1
#
_cell.length_a   1.000
_cell.length_b   1.000
_cell.length_c   1.000
_cell.angle_alpha   90.00
_cell.angle_beta   90.00
_cell.angle_gamma   90.00
#
_symmetry.space_group_name_H-M   'P 1'
#
loop_
_entity.id
_entity.type
_entity.pdbx_description
1 polymer ?
#
loop_
_entity_poly.entity_id
_entity_poly.type
_entity_poly.pdbx_seq_one_letter_code
_entity_poly.pdbx_strand_id
1 'polypeptide(L)'
;MKSLISVVVFVSTVLGGNVYADAKGPGADAFYNLIENYRQACANGCTDPFKNEDAFNVEKPGQSRLATDVETTLKYVATSQAQVWADTILEGDYYAEGNTRLDSVVAIYKNNEFIGYKITYSERAWFTGECDFDGDDESALTSCQEGRIHESTFVSPDFKTFFRDEDALADFSG
;
A
#
# COMPACT_ATOMS: atom_id res chain seq x y z
N MET A 1 -25.32 -18.37 -54.18
CA MET A 1 -24.48 -18.68 -53.00
C MET A 1 -24.57 -17.50 -52.05
N LYS A 2 -25.31 -17.62 -50.93
CA LYS A 2 -25.45 -16.55 -49.93
C LYS A 2 -24.44 -16.81 -48.82
N SER A 3 -23.45 -15.93 -48.67
CA SER A 3 -22.47 -15.99 -47.59
C SER A 3 -23.03 -15.26 -46.38
N LEU A 4 -23.16 -15.96 -45.25
CA LEU A 4 -23.55 -15.41 -43.96
C LEU A 4 -22.28 -14.95 -43.23
N ILE A 5 -22.12 -13.63 -43.09
CA ILE A 5 -21.08 -13.03 -42.27
C ILE A 5 -21.61 -13.01 -40.83
N SER A 6 -21.13 -13.94 -40.01
CA SER A 6 -21.35 -13.90 -38.56
C SER A 6 -20.38 -12.89 -37.95
N VAL A 7 -20.92 -11.76 -37.51
CA VAL A 7 -20.20 -10.77 -36.69
C VAL A 7 -20.20 -11.28 -35.26
N VAL A 8 -19.01 -11.64 -34.75
CA VAL A 8 -18.81 -11.95 -33.32
C VAL A 8 -18.58 -10.63 -32.60
N VAL A 9 -19.55 -10.20 -31.82
CA VAL A 9 -19.42 -9.03 -30.93
C VAL A 9 -18.70 -9.50 -29.66
N PHE A 10 -17.43 -9.15 -29.53
CA PHE A 10 -16.69 -9.31 -28.27
C PHE A 10 -17.14 -8.21 -27.31
N VAL A 11 -18.02 -8.56 -26.37
CA VAL A 11 -18.38 -7.66 -25.26
C VAL A 11 -17.29 -7.78 -24.21
N SER A 12 -16.31 -6.87 -24.27
CA SER A 12 -15.31 -6.71 -23.22
C SER A 12 -15.96 -6.02 -22.02
N THR A 13 -16.47 -6.80 -21.06
CA THR A 13 -16.80 -6.28 -19.73
C THR A 13 -15.51 -5.88 -19.02
N VAL A 14 -15.20 -4.58 -19.04
CA VAL A 14 -14.20 -3.98 -18.15
C VAL A 14 -14.78 -4.05 -16.74
N LEU A 15 -14.32 -5.00 -15.94
CA LEU A 15 -14.59 -5.02 -14.51
C LEU A 15 -13.77 -3.89 -13.89
N GLY A 16 -14.39 -2.72 -13.73
CA GLY A 16 -13.84 -1.66 -12.88
C GLY A 16 -13.81 -2.17 -11.44
N GLY A 17 -12.62 -2.55 -10.96
CA GLY A 17 -12.41 -2.84 -9.56
C GLY A 17 -12.59 -1.56 -8.76
N ASN A 18 -13.50 -1.55 -7.79
CA ASN A 18 -13.55 -0.47 -6.81
C ASN A 18 -12.27 -0.58 -5.97
N VAL A 19 -11.33 0.34 -6.18
CA VAL A 19 -10.18 0.51 -5.28
C VAL A 19 -10.71 1.20 -4.03
N TYR A 20 -10.67 0.51 -2.89
CA TYR A 20 -11.08 1.08 -1.62
C TYR A 20 -9.85 1.58 -0.87
N ALA A 21 -9.83 2.87 -0.53
CA ALA A 21 -8.82 3.46 0.35
C ALA A 21 -8.87 2.85 1.76
N ASP A 22 -10.06 2.49 2.24
CA ASP A 22 -10.25 1.78 3.50
C ASP A 22 -11.13 0.55 3.29
N ALA A 23 -10.76 -0.59 3.88
CA ALA A 23 -11.65 -1.73 4.04
C ALA A 23 -12.15 -1.81 5.48
N LYS A 24 -13.48 -1.95 5.66
CA LYS A 24 -14.12 -2.06 6.98
C LYS A 24 -14.74 -3.44 7.16
N GLY A 25 -13.99 -4.33 7.81
CA GLY A 25 -14.44 -5.65 8.20
C GLY A 25 -15.22 -5.67 9.53
N PRO A 26 -15.62 -6.86 10.00
CA PRO A 26 -16.18 -7.03 11.33
C PRO A 26 -15.21 -6.51 12.41
N GLY A 27 -15.70 -5.68 13.32
CA GLY A 27 -14.89 -5.12 14.40
C GLY A 27 -13.94 -3.98 13.99
N ALA A 28 -14.13 -3.39 12.80
CA ALA A 28 -13.31 -2.28 12.32
C ALA A 28 -13.16 -1.16 13.37
N ASP A 29 -14.25 -0.66 13.95
CA ASP A 29 -14.21 0.42 14.96
C ASP A 29 -13.36 0.06 16.18
N ALA A 30 -13.41 -1.19 16.64
CA ALA A 30 -12.56 -1.65 17.74
C ALA A 30 -11.09 -1.68 17.33
N PHE A 31 -10.79 -2.09 16.10
CA PHE A 31 -9.44 -2.08 15.54
C PHE A 31 -8.90 -0.66 15.38
N TYR A 32 -9.67 0.29 14.82
CA TYR A 32 -9.29 1.71 14.74
C TYR A 32 -8.94 2.27 16.11
N ASN A 33 -9.80 2.06 17.12
CA ASN A 33 -9.53 2.52 18.48
C ASN A 33 -8.28 1.86 19.09
N LEU A 34 -8.02 0.59 18.81
CA LEU A 34 -6.80 -0.09 19.27
C LEU A 34 -5.55 0.52 18.63
N ILE A 35 -5.57 0.79 17.34
CA ILE A 35 -4.45 1.40 16.61
C ILE A 35 -4.21 2.84 17.06
N GLU A 36 -5.27 3.61 17.35
CA GLU A 36 -5.12 4.97 17.87
C GLU A 36 -4.44 4.97 19.25
N ASN A 37 -4.85 4.07 20.15
CA ASN A 37 -4.17 3.89 21.44
C ASN A 37 -2.71 3.44 21.26
N TYR A 38 -2.43 2.57 20.28
CA TYR A 38 -1.08 2.14 19.94
C TYR A 38 -0.22 3.31 19.45
N ARG A 39 -0.72 4.16 18.53
CA ARG A 39 -0.01 5.33 18.02
C ARG A 39 0.37 6.27 19.16
N GLN A 40 -0.58 6.59 20.03
CA GLN A 40 -0.34 7.44 21.20
C GLN A 40 0.71 6.83 22.15
N ALA A 41 0.62 5.52 22.42
CA ALA A 41 1.56 4.82 23.29
C ALA A 41 2.96 4.63 22.69
N CYS A 42 3.10 4.72 21.36
CA CYS A 42 4.36 4.48 20.65
C CYS A 42 4.97 5.73 20.00
N ALA A 43 4.35 6.92 20.15
CA ALA A 43 4.81 8.17 19.55
C ALA A 43 6.28 8.53 19.86
N ASN A 44 6.81 8.14 21.03
CA ASN A 44 8.21 8.35 21.41
C ASN A 44 8.90 7.06 21.88
N GLY A 45 8.51 5.94 21.25
CA GLY A 45 8.85 4.60 21.70
C GLY A 45 7.68 3.96 22.45
N CYS A 46 7.46 2.68 22.20
CA CYS A 46 6.30 1.97 22.75
C CYS A 46 6.41 1.78 24.26
N THR A 47 5.38 2.21 24.98
CA THR A 47 5.18 1.91 26.40
C THR A 47 4.18 0.78 26.61
N ASP A 48 4.33 0.05 27.71
CA ASP A 48 3.35 -0.95 28.18
C ASP A 48 1.92 -0.37 28.16
N PRO A 49 0.91 -1.11 27.69
CA PRO A 49 0.92 -2.54 27.33
C PRO A 49 1.34 -2.84 25.88
N PHE A 50 1.74 -1.84 25.10
CA PHE A 50 2.01 -2.00 23.69
C PHE A 50 3.48 -2.33 23.42
N LYS A 51 3.67 -3.19 22.42
CA LYS A 51 4.99 -3.45 21.83
C LYS A 51 4.82 -3.72 20.35
N ASN A 52 5.90 -3.57 19.61
CA ASN A 52 5.97 -3.92 18.22
C ASN A 52 7.24 -4.73 17.92
N GLU A 53 7.17 -5.56 16.89
CA GLU A 53 8.27 -6.43 16.49
C GLU A 53 8.38 -6.45 14.97
N ASP A 54 9.60 -6.33 14.45
CA ASP A 54 9.86 -6.49 13.02
C ASP A 54 9.53 -7.92 12.58
N ALA A 55 8.56 -8.06 11.70
CA ALA A 55 8.11 -9.33 11.16
C ALA A 55 8.69 -9.61 9.77
N PHE A 56 8.91 -8.56 8.97
CA PHE A 56 9.54 -8.63 7.65
C PHE A 56 10.24 -7.31 7.31
N ASN A 57 11.37 -7.41 6.61
CA ASN A 57 12.07 -6.26 6.04
C ASN A 57 12.78 -6.71 4.76
N VAL A 58 12.51 -6.03 3.64
CA VAL A 58 13.02 -6.40 2.31
C VAL A 58 14.55 -6.31 2.23
N GLU A 59 15.19 -5.44 3.02
CA GLU A 59 16.64 -5.32 3.10
C GLU A 59 17.29 -6.45 3.92
N LYS A 60 16.47 -7.29 4.59
CA LYS A 60 16.90 -8.43 5.41
C LYS A 60 16.07 -9.69 5.06
N PRO A 61 16.09 -10.17 3.81
CA PRO A 61 15.16 -11.20 3.32
C PRO A 61 15.27 -12.55 4.07
N GLY A 62 16.44 -12.86 4.64
CA GLY A 62 16.65 -14.07 5.44
C GLY A 62 16.10 -14.00 6.88
N GLN A 63 15.51 -12.88 7.29
CA GLN A 63 15.00 -12.66 8.66
C GLN A 63 13.47 -12.56 8.74
N SER A 64 12.76 -12.82 7.63
CA SER A 64 11.30 -12.83 7.64
C SER A 64 10.77 -13.87 8.64
N ARG A 65 9.83 -13.43 9.47
CA ARG A 65 9.08 -14.26 10.43
C ARG A 65 7.63 -14.47 9.98
N LEU A 66 7.26 -13.95 8.81
CA LEU A 66 5.93 -14.12 8.25
C LEU A 66 5.78 -15.49 7.61
N ALA A 67 4.61 -16.08 7.78
CA ALA A 67 4.19 -17.20 6.94
C ALA A 67 3.95 -16.70 5.51
N THR A 68 4.19 -17.55 4.51
CA THR A 68 4.09 -17.18 3.09
C THR A 68 2.72 -16.67 2.68
N ASP A 69 1.65 -17.24 3.24
CA ASP A 69 0.26 -16.83 3.02
C ASP A 69 -0.01 -15.43 3.59
N VAL A 70 0.47 -15.16 4.81
CA VAL A 70 0.38 -13.83 5.43
C VAL A 70 1.13 -12.79 4.59
N GLU A 71 2.37 -13.08 4.19
CA GLU A 71 3.15 -12.16 3.35
C GLU A 71 2.45 -11.87 2.01
N THR A 72 1.86 -12.89 1.40
CA THR A 72 1.10 -12.75 0.14
C THR A 72 -0.12 -11.85 0.33
N THR A 73 -0.89 -12.04 1.41
CA THR A 73 -2.04 -11.18 1.71
C THR A 73 -1.61 -9.74 1.98
N LEU A 74 -0.52 -9.52 2.72
CA LEU A 74 -0.03 -8.17 3.01
C LEU A 74 0.50 -7.47 1.75
N LYS A 75 1.13 -8.20 0.83
CA LYS A 75 1.50 -7.68 -0.50
C LYS A 75 0.27 -7.26 -1.31
N TYR A 76 -0.80 -8.05 -1.26
CA TYR A 76 -2.06 -7.67 -1.90
C TYR A 76 -2.65 -6.38 -1.32
N VAL A 77 -2.64 -6.23 0.01
CA VAL A 77 -3.10 -4.98 0.67
C VAL A 77 -2.21 -3.80 0.24
N ALA A 78 -0.89 -3.95 0.25
CA ALA A 78 0.04 -2.92 -0.21
C ALA A 78 -0.29 -2.46 -1.63
N THR A 79 -0.45 -3.39 -2.59
CA THR A 79 -0.80 -3.04 -3.97
C THR A 79 -2.16 -2.37 -4.09
N SER A 80 -3.16 -2.84 -3.34
CA SER A 80 -4.49 -2.23 -3.36
C SER A 80 -4.48 -0.80 -2.83
N GLN A 81 -3.60 -0.48 -1.87
CA GLN A 81 -3.52 0.85 -1.27
C GLN A 81 -2.67 1.79 -2.12
N ALA A 82 -1.58 1.29 -2.73
CA ALA A 82 -0.72 2.09 -3.59
C ALA A 82 -1.46 2.67 -4.82
N GLN A 83 -2.46 1.93 -5.35
CA GLN A 83 -3.33 2.41 -6.42
C GLN A 83 -4.15 3.66 -6.07
N VAL A 84 -4.30 3.99 -4.79
CA VAL A 84 -5.01 5.20 -4.33
C VAL A 84 -4.15 6.45 -4.48
N TRP A 85 -2.81 6.32 -4.42
CA TRP A 85 -1.88 7.47 -4.43
C TRP A 85 -1.94 8.26 -5.72
N ALA A 86 -2.00 7.54 -6.85
CA ALA A 86 -1.87 8.09 -8.20
C ALA A 86 -2.92 9.17 -8.51
N ASP A 87 -4.08 9.13 -7.83
CA ASP A 87 -5.21 10.04 -8.09
C ASP A 87 -5.47 11.04 -6.95
N THR A 88 -4.95 10.82 -5.73
CA THR A 88 -5.44 11.54 -4.54
C THR A 88 -4.42 12.29 -3.70
N ILE A 89 -3.12 11.95 -3.74
CA ILE A 89 -2.13 12.56 -2.82
C ILE A 89 -1.11 13.43 -3.55
N LEU A 90 -0.83 13.13 -4.82
CA LEU A 90 0.34 13.66 -5.50
C LEU A 90 0.03 14.72 -6.55
N GLU A 91 -1.24 15.15 -6.64
CA GLU A 91 -1.75 16.30 -7.42
C GLU A 91 -1.26 16.43 -8.88
N GLY A 92 -0.71 15.35 -9.47
CA GLY A 92 -0.17 15.32 -10.84
C GLY A 92 1.33 15.63 -10.95
N ASP A 93 2.02 15.92 -9.85
CA ASP A 93 3.47 16.23 -9.82
C ASP A 93 4.36 14.98 -9.81
N TYR A 94 3.76 13.80 -9.90
CA TYR A 94 4.48 12.54 -9.87
C TYR A 94 3.92 11.57 -10.90
N TYR A 95 4.84 10.89 -11.59
CA TYR A 95 4.53 9.71 -12.37
C TYR A 95 4.96 8.49 -11.57
N ALA A 96 4.03 7.61 -11.21
CA ALA A 96 4.32 6.35 -10.52
C ALA A 96 4.16 5.18 -11.49
N GLU A 97 5.14 4.28 -11.52
CA GLU A 97 5.11 3.11 -12.41
C GLU A 97 5.73 1.88 -11.73
N GLY A 98 5.24 0.71 -12.13
CA GLY A 98 5.83 -0.58 -11.77
C GLY A 98 5.09 -1.28 -10.63
N ASN A 99 5.79 -2.26 -10.04
CA ASN A 99 5.21 -3.12 -9.01
C ASN A 99 5.38 -2.50 -7.62
N THR A 100 4.28 -2.43 -6.87
CA THR A 100 4.30 -2.16 -5.43
C THR A 100 5.20 -3.15 -4.72
N ARG A 101 6.11 -2.64 -3.90
CA ARG A 101 7.01 -3.42 -3.06
C ARG A 101 6.59 -3.29 -1.62
N LEU A 102 6.33 -4.42 -0.97
CA LEU A 102 6.24 -4.47 0.49
C LEU A 102 7.65 -4.29 1.04
N ASP A 103 7.92 -3.16 1.72
CA ASP A 103 9.25 -2.81 2.22
C ASP A 103 9.47 -3.38 3.63
N SER A 104 8.49 -3.20 4.52
CA SER A 104 8.56 -3.73 5.87
C SER A 104 7.19 -4.07 6.45
N VAL A 105 7.20 -4.98 7.41
CA VAL A 105 6.02 -5.36 8.21
C VAL A 105 6.41 -5.37 9.67
N VAL A 106 5.63 -4.66 10.46
CA VAL A 106 5.74 -4.60 11.91
C VAL A 106 4.50 -5.28 12.50
N ALA A 107 4.71 -6.32 13.32
CA ALA A 107 3.66 -6.95 14.09
C ALA A 107 3.40 -6.15 15.37
N ILE A 108 2.14 -5.85 15.66
CA ILE A 108 1.71 -5.02 16.78
C ILE A 108 1.08 -5.91 17.84
N TYR A 109 1.46 -5.69 19.11
CA TYR A 109 0.93 -6.44 20.24
C TYR A 109 0.45 -5.53 21.36
N LYS A 110 -0.53 -6.01 22.12
CA LYS A 110 -1.01 -5.42 23.38
C LYS A 110 -1.07 -6.52 24.44
N ASN A 111 -0.41 -6.36 25.59
CA ASN A 111 -0.34 -7.41 26.62
C ASN A 111 0.15 -8.77 26.07
N ASN A 112 1.10 -8.76 25.13
CA ASN A 112 1.57 -9.93 24.36
C ASN A 112 0.54 -10.61 23.45
N GLU A 113 -0.68 -10.07 23.31
CA GLU A 113 -1.65 -10.50 22.32
C GLU A 113 -1.38 -9.80 20.99
N PHE A 114 -1.37 -10.55 19.90
CA PHE A 114 -1.21 -10.00 18.55
C PHE A 114 -2.49 -9.26 18.14
N ILE A 115 -2.38 -7.98 17.76
CA ILE A 115 -3.55 -7.14 17.44
C ILE A 115 -3.57 -6.63 15.99
N GLY A 116 -2.51 -6.81 15.21
CA GLY A 116 -2.49 -6.44 13.79
C GLY A 116 -1.09 -6.17 13.26
N TYR A 117 -1.02 -5.71 12.01
CA TYR A 117 0.22 -5.32 11.35
C TYR A 117 0.21 -3.82 11.03
N LYS A 118 1.39 -3.21 11.04
CA LYS A 118 1.69 -2.03 10.23
C LYS A 118 2.55 -2.48 9.06
N ILE A 119 2.11 -2.20 7.85
CA ILE A 119 2.89 -2.44 6.64
C ILE A 119 3.40 -1.11 6.09
N THR A 120 4.63 -1.09 5.61
CA THR A 120 5.18 0.01 4.82
C THR A 120 5.55 -0.53 3.45
N TYR A 121 5.15 0.19 2.41
CA TYR A 121 5.31 -0.23 1.03
C TYR A 121 5.58 0.97 0.15
N SER A 122 6.10 0.69 -1.04
CA SER A 122 6.49 1.73 -1.99
C SER A 122 6.31 1.34 -3.44
N GLU A 123 6.18 2.36 -4.27
CA GLU A 123 6.25 2.26 -5.74
C GLU A 123 7.36 3.13 -6.28
N ARG A 124 7.92 2.73 -7.42
CA ARG A 124 8.89 3.56 -8.14
C ARG A 124 8.13 4.74 -8.72
N ALA A 125 8.73 5.91 -8.64
CA ALA A 125 8.13 7.13 -9.15
C ALA A 125 9.18 8.12 -9.63
N TRP A 126 8.71 9.10 -10.38
CA TRP A 126 9.48 10.24 -10.84
C TRP A 126 8.75 11.51 -10.45
N PHE A 127 9.47 12.48 -9.91
CA PHE A 127 8.95 13.81 -9.67
C PHE A 127 8.92 14.59 -10.98
N THR A 128 7.72 14.92 -11.45
CA THR A 128 7.47 15.54 -12.76
C THR A 128 7.24 17.05 -12.67
N GLY A 129 7.12 17.61 -11.46
CA GLY A 129 6.92 19.05 -11.26
C GLY A 129 8.07 19.94 -11.74
N GLU A 130 9.26 19.39 -11.98
CA GLU A 130 10.47 20.13 -12.39
C GLU A 130 11.10 19.63 -13.71
N CYS A 131 10.47 18.70 -14.42
CA CYS A 131 10.96 18.18 -15.70
C CYS A 131 9.91 18.32 -16.81
N ASP A 132 10.35 18.18 -18.08
CA ASP A 132 9.51 18.35 -19.27
C ASP A 132 8.65 17.11 -19.60
N PHE A 133 8.25 16.31 -18.59
CA PHE A 133 7.39 15.14 -18.81
C PHE A 133 5.92 15.58 -18.96
N ASP A 134 5.32 15.26 -20.10
CA ASP A 134 3.95 15.65 -20.45
C ASP A 134 2.91 14.54 -20.25
N GLY A 135 3.34 13.37 -19.78
CA GLY A 135 2.49 12.18 -19.62
C GLY A 135 2.54 11.19 -20.79
N ASP A 136 3.11 11.58 -21.93
CA ASP A 136 3.09 10.78 -23.15
C ASP A 136 4.48 10.22 -23.52
N ASP A 137 5.56 11.00 -23.33
CA ASP A 137 6.92 10.57 -23.67
C ASP A 137 7.70 10.08 -22.44
N GLU A 138 7.67 8.76 -22.18
CA GLU A 138 8.45 8.12 -21.11
C GLU A 138 9.96 8.41 -21.19
N SER A 139 10.50 8.75 -22.37
CA SER A 139 11.93 9.08 -22.48
C SER A 139 12.29 10.38 -21.75
N ALA A 140 11.32 11.28 -21.56
CA ALA A 140 11.49 12.51 -20.78
C ALA A 140 11.69 12.23 -19.28
N LEU A 141 11.25 11.07 -18.77
CA LEU A 141 11.47 10.65 -17.37
C LEU A 141 12.96 10.56 -17.00
N THR A 142 13.84 10.38 -17.99
CA THR A 142 15.30 10.37 -17.76
C THR A 142 15.85 11.69 -17.23
N SER A 143 15.13 12.79 -17.44
CA SER A 143 15.45 14.12 -16.92
C SER A 143 14.78 14.42 -15.58
N CYS A 144 13.85 13.58 -15.14
CA CYS A 144 13.10 13.74 -13.89
C CYS A 144 13.85 13.09 -12.73
N GLN A 145 13.62 13.59 -11.51
CA GLN A 145 14.17 12.96 -10.32
C GLN A 145 13.47 11.62 -10.09
N GLU A 146 14.21 10.52 -10.25
CA GLU A 146 13.74 9.18 -9.93
C GLU A 146 13.79 8.95 -8.42
N GLY A 147 12.78 8.24 -7.89
CA GLY A 147 12.71 7.85 -6.50
C GLY A 147 11.61 6.83 -6.26
N ARG A 148 11.08 6.84 -5.03
CA ARG A 148 9.98 5.98 -4.61
C ARG A 148 9.01 6.77 -3.74
N ILE A 149 7.73 6.51 -3.92
CA ILE A 149 6.66 6.96 -3.02
C ILE A 149 6.49 5.88 -1.95
N HIS A 150 6.49 6.26 -0.68
CA HIS A 150 6.31 5.37 0.46
C HIS A 150 5.05 5.74 1.24
N GLU A 151 4.25 4.75 1.63
CA GLU A 151 3.15 4.94 2.59
C GLU A 151 3.10 3.78 3.58
N SER A 152 2.32 3.95 4.64
CA SER A 152 2.02 2.87 5.58
C SER A 152 0.53 2.66 5.76
N THR A 153 0.16 1.41 6.06
CA THR A 153 -1.22 0.97 6.29
C THR A 153 -1.25 0.08 7.54
N PHE A 154 -2.29 0.26 8.36
CA PHE A 154 -2.61 -0.67 9.45
C PHE A 154 -3.55 -1.76 8.95
N VAL A 155 -3.31 -3.00 9.34
CA VAL A 155 -4.06 -4.18 8.87
C VAL A 155 -4.47 -5.04 10.05
N SER A 156 -5.76 -5.39 10.14
CA SER A 156 -6.30 -6.22 11.21
C SER A 156 -5.79 -7.66 11.14
N PRO A 157 -5.84 -8.43 12.25
CA PRO A 157 -5.36 -9.82 12.29
C PRO A 157 -6.03 -10.76 11.28
N ASP A 158 -7.28 -10.46 10.92
CA ASP A 158 -8.06 -11.23 9.94
C ASP A 158 -7.95 -10.67 8.50
N PHE A 159 -7.16 -9.61 8.30
CA PHE A 159 -6.94 -8.90 7.04
C PHE A 159 -8.20 -8.30 6.40
N LYS A 160 -9.31 -8.21 7.14
CA LYS A 160 -10.58 -7.69 6.62
C LYS A 160 -10.75 -6.19 6.86
N THR A 161 -9.99 -5.63 7.80
CA THR A 161 -9.94 -4.20 8.04
C THR A 161 -8.53 -3.70 7.77
N PHE A 162 -8.43 -2.69 6.93
CA PHE A 162 -7.18 -1.96 6.75
C PHE A 162 -7.46 -0.52 6.39
N PHE A 163 -6.56 0.35 6.82
CA PHE A 163 -6.65 1.79 6.61
C PHE A 163 -5.25 2.41 6.65
N ARG A 164 -5.10 3.51 5.93
CA ARG A 164 -3.85 4.27 5.86
C ARG A 164 -3.41 4.80 7.22
N ASP A 165 -2.09 4.84 7.43
CA ASP A 165 -1.49 5.56 8.55
C ASP A 165 -1.49 7.08 8.29
N GLU A 166 -2.38 7.80 8.99
CA GLU A 166 -2.53 9.24 8.83
C GLU A 166 -1.35 10.06 9.37
N ASP A 167 -0.47 9.48 10.20
CA ASP A 167 0.78 10.15 10.64
C ASP A 167 1.91 10.02 9.62
N ALA A 168 1.79 9.09 8.68
CA ALA A 168 2.81 8.76 7.70
C ALA A 168 2.16 8.68 6.31
N LEU A 169 1.65 9.83 5.88
CA LEU A 169 1.12 10.02 4.53
C LEU A 169 2.18 9.73 3.47
N ALA A 170 1.72 9.48 2.24
CA ALA A 170 2.60 9.14 1.14
C ALA A 170 3.70 10.22 0.95
N ASP A 171 4.95 9.79 0.95
CA ASP A 171 6.13 10.66 0.84
C ASP A 171 7.07 10.17 -0.24
N PHE A 172 7.68 11.10 -0.98
CA PHE A 172 8.62 10.79 -2.06
C PHE A 172 10.06 10.87 -1.55
N SER A 173 10.86 9.83 -1.85
CA SER A 173 12.29 9.83 -1.57
C SER A 173 13.09 9.36 -2.79
N GLY A 174 14.18 10.06 -3.12
CA GLY A 174 15.08 9.78 -4.24
C GLY A 174 16.54 10.00 -3.89
#